data_AF-A0A5N8VA86-F1
#
_entry.id   AF-A0A5N8VA86-F1
#
_cell.length_a   1.000
_cell.length_b   1.000
_cell.length_c   1.000
_cell.angle_alpha   90.00
_cell.angle_beta   90.00
_cell.angle_gamma   90.00
#
_symmetry.space_group_name_H-M   'P 1'
#
loop_
_entity.id
_entity.type
_entity.pdbx_description
1 polymer ?
#
loop_
_entity_poly.entity_id
_entity_poly.type
_entity_poly.pdbx_seq_one_letter_code
_entity_poly.pdbx_strand_id
1 'polypeptide(L)' 'MTDEQWALVEPLLPPPWVGPKGGRREKHPPRRIVDAISYVVRTGCSWRQLPRDFAP' A
#
# COMPACT_ATOMS: atom_id res chain seq x y z
N MET A 1 8.20 -0.60 4.66
CA MET A 1 8.88 0.45 3.89
C MET A 1 9.30 1.57 4.85
N THR A 2 10.50 2.13 4.70
CA THR A 2 10.92 3.26 5.54
C THR A 2 10.23 4.56 5.11
N ASP A 3 10.22 5.57 5.98
CA ASP A 3 9.63 6.89 5.66
C ASP A 3 10.37 7.57 4.51
N GLU A 4 11.69 7.41 4.44
CA GLU A 4 12.54 7.93 3.36
C GLU A 4 12.19 7.32 2.01
N GLN A 5 11.97 6.00 1.96
CA GLN A 5 11.52 5.32 0.76
C GLN A 5 10.11 5.77 0.37
N TRP A 6 9.23 5.94 1.35
CA TRP A 6 7.87 6.42 1.11
C TRP A 6 7.85 7.82 0.50
N ALA A 7 8.69 8.74 0.98
CA ALA A 7 8.79 10.10 0.46
C ALA A 7 9.18 10.16 -1.03
N LEU A 8 9.86 9.15 -1.55
CA LEU A 8 10.19 9.04 -2.98
C LEU A 8 9.04 8.44 -3.81
N VAL A 9 8.25 7.54 -3.21
CA VAL A 9 7.16 6.83 -3.91
C VAL A 9 5.87 7.65 -3.92
N GLU A 10 5.53 8.28 -2.80
CA GLU A 10 4.27 9.02 -2.61
C GLU A 10 3.96 10.02 -3.74
N PRO A 11 4.91 10.86 -4.22
CA PRO A 11 4.64 11.83 -5.28
C PRO A 11 4.34 11.20 -6.64
N LEU A 12 4.68 9.91 -6.84
CA LEU A 12 4.47 9.18 -8.08
C LEU A 12 3.08 8.53 -8.14
N LEU A 13 2.39 8.44 -7.01
CA LEU A 13 1.07 7.86 -6.93
C LEU A 13 0.02 8.86 -7.44
N PRO A 14 -1.07 8.38 -8.06
CA PRO A 14 -2.17 9.25 -8.43
C PRO A 14 -2.76 9.90 -7.15
N PRO A 15 -3.35 11.10 -7.28
CA PRO A 15 -4.05 11.72 -6.16
C PRO A 15 -5.16 10.78 -5.64
N PRO A 16 -5.45 10.80 -4.33
CA PRO A 16 -6.46 9.93 -3.73
C PRO A 16 -7.75 9.98 -4.53
N TRP A 17 -8.28 8.81 -4.91
CA TRP A 17 -9.44 8.79 -5.79
C TRP A 17 -10.69 9.34 -5.09
N VAL A 18 -11.05 10.58 -5.45
CA VAL A 18 -12.29 11.26 -5.07
C VAL A 18 -13.11 11.56 -6.32
N GLY A 19 -13.45 10.51 -7.07
CA GLY A 19 -14.14 10.68 -8.36
C GLY A 19 -15.58 11.24 -8.21
N PRO A 20 -15.97 12.26 -9.01
CA PRO A 20 -17.33 12.80 -9.04
C PRO A 20 -18.36 11.88 -9.74
N LYS A 21 -17.89 10.86 -10.47
CA LYS A 21 -18.70 9.92 -11.27
C LYS A 21 -19.01 8.58 -10.56
N GLY A 22 -18.65 8.45 -9.28
CA GLY A 22 -18.85 7.22 -8.51
C GLY A 22 -17.75 6.16 -8.74
N GLY A 23 -17.64 5.23 -7.77
CA GLY A 23 -16.60 4.19 -7.66
C GLY A 23 -16.35 3.85 -6.18
N ARG A 24 -15.73 2.70 -5.90
CA ARG A 24 -15.42 2.31 -4.51
C ARG A 24 -14.31 3.21 -3.98
N ARG A 25 -14.58 3.92 -2.88
CA ARG A 25 -13.57 4.70 -2.16
C ARG A 25 -12.44 3.79 -1.70
N GLU A 26 -11.22 4.31 -1.75
CA GLU A 26 -10.05 3.65 -1.18
C GLU A 26 -10.30 3.40 0.32
N LYS A 27 -10.25 2.13 0.72
CA LYS A 27 -10.45 1.73 2.13
C LYS A 27 -9.17 1.90 2.96
N HIS A 28 -8.01 1.82 2.29
CA HIS A 28 -6.71 1.79 2.93
C HIS A 28 -5.82 2.92 2.39
N PRO A 29 -4.97 3.52 3.24
CA PRO A 29 -3.99 4.50 2.78
C PRO A 29 -3.10 3.90 1.67
N PRO A 30 -2.69 4.69 0.65
CA PRO A 30 -1.84 4.21 -0.44
C PRO A 30 -0.55 3.54 0.04
N ARG A 31 0.04 4.06 1.13
CA ARG A 31 1.23 3.47 1.76
C ARG A 31 1.04 2.01 2.15
N ARG A 32 -0.10 1.67 2.76
CA ARG A 32 -0.42 0.28 3.15
C ARG A 32 -0.52 -0.64 1.93
N ILE A 33 -1.04 -0.13 0.82
CA ILE A 33 -1.14 -0.90 -0.42
C ILE A 33 0.26 -1.18 -0.99
N VAL A 34 1.13 -0.16 -1.01
CA VAL A 34 2.51 -0.31 -1.46
C VAL A 34 3.30 -1.26 -0.56
N ASP A 35 3.18 -1.12 0.77
CA ASP A 35 3.79 -2.06 1.72
C ASP A 35 3.34 -3.50 1.46
N ALA A 36 2.06 -3.72 1.13
CA ALA A 36 1.52 -5.03 0.79
C ALA A 36 2.13 -5.60 -0.49
N ILE A 37 2.22 -4.78 -1.54
CA ILE A 37 2.86 -5.17 -2.80
C ILE A 37 4.33 -5.51 -2.56
N SER A 38 5.08 -4.68 -1.82
CA SER A 38 6.47 -4.96 -1.48
C SER A 38 6.63 -6.25 -0.67
N TYR A 39 5.70 -6.55 0.24
CA TYR A 39 5.67 -7.83 0.93
C TYR A 39 5.51 -8.99 -0.06
N VAL A 40 4.50 -8.95 -0.95
CA VAL A 40 4.26 -9.99 -1.95
C VAL A 40 5.50 -10.21 -2.82
N VAL A 41 6.09 -9.14 -3.34
CA VAL A 41 7.26 -9.21 -4.23
C VAL A 41 8.48 -9.80 -3.52
N ARG A 42 8.68 -9.47 -2.24
CA ARG A 42 9.84 -9.95 -1.48
C ARG A 42 9.70 -11.37 -0.95
N THR A 43 8.50 -11.80 -0.57
CA THR A 43 8.28 -13.05 0.19
C THR A 43 7.50 -14.11 -0.59
N GLY A 44 6.90 -13.75 -1.72
CA GLY A 44 5.95 -14.61 -2.42
C GLY A 44 4.67 -14.89 -1.62
N CYS A 45 4.27 -13.98 -0.72
CA CYS A 45 3.12 -14.12 0.19
C CYS A 45 3.26 -15.22 1.27
N SER A 46 4.49 -15.52 1.72
CA SER A 46 4.70 -16.50 2.79
C SER A 46 4.13 -16.05 4.13
N TRP A 47 3.09 -16.73 4.63
CA TRP A 47 2.43 -16.44 5.91
C TRP A 47 3.37 -16.31 7.12
N ARG A 48 4.46 -17.10 7.16
CA ARG A 48 5.46 -17.02 8.23
C ARG A 48 6.21 -15.70 8.26
N GLN A 49 6.24 -15.00 7.13
CA GLN A 49 6.91 -13.72 6.95
C GLN A 49 5.94 -12.54 6.95
N LEU A 50 4.63 -12.78 7.15
CA LEU A 50 3.64 -11.73 7.23
C LEU A 50 3.95 -10.82 8.44
N PRO A 51 4.18 -9.52 8.23
CA PRO A 51 4.41 -8.59 9.32
C PRO A 51 3.22 -8.55 10.28
N ARG A 52 3.49 -8.42 11.59
CA ARG A 52 2.44 -8.48 12.64
C ARG A 52 1.42 -7.34 12.56
N ASP A 53 1.78 -6.26 11.89
CA ASP A 53 1.01 -5.03 11.69
C ASP A 53 0.13 -5.06 10.43
N PHE A 54 0.15 -6.15 9.66
CA PHE A 54 -0.82 -6.37 8.59
C PHE A 54 -2.19 -6.71 9.16
N ALA A 55 -3.19 -5.91 8.81
CA ALA A 55 -4.57 -6.16 9.19
C ALA A 55 -5.11 -7.42 8.47
N PRO A 56 -5.98 -8.22 9.11
CA PRO A 56 -6.70 -9.31 8.46
C PRO A 56 -7.73 -8.83 7.43
#